data_AF-A0AAP9MUB0-F1
#
_entry.id   AF-A0AAP9MUB0-F1
#
_cell.length_a   1.000
_cell.length_b   1.000
_cell.length_c   1.000
_cell.angle_alpha   90.00
_cell.angle_beta   90.00
_cell.angle_gamma   90.00
#
_symmetry.space_group_name_H-M   'P 1'
#
loop_
_entity.id
_entity.type
_entity.pdbx_description
1 polymer ?
#
loop_
_entity_poly.entity_id
_entity_poly.type
_entity_poly.pdbx_seq_one_letter_code
_entity_poly.pdbx_strand_id
1 'polypeptide(L)'
;MSLTVTPLSPALGAQISGVDISRDITAEERDAIEQALLKHQVLFFRDQPINPEQQARFAARFGDLHIHPIYPNVPETPQVLVLDTAVTDVRDNAVWHTDVTFLPTPALGAVLSAKQLPAYGGDTLWASGIAAFEALSAPLREMLDGLTATHDFTKSFPLERFGTTPEDLARWEATRRNNPPLSHPVVRTHPVSGRKALFVNEGFTTRINELSELESDALLRLLFAHATRPEFSIRWRWQENDVAFWDNRVTQHFAVDDYRPNRRVMHRATILGDAPF
;
A
#
# COMPACT_ATOMS: atom_id res chain seq x y z
N MET A 1 -9.24 15.89 24.74
CA MET A 1 -10.22 15.97 23.63
C MET A 1 -10.56 14.54 23.23
N SER A 2 -11.77 14.28 22.72
CA SER A 2 -12.16 12.93 22.28
C SER A 2 -11.68 12.65 20.85
N LEU A 3 -11.27 11.42 20.59
CA LEU A 3 -10.97 10.93 19.24
C LEU A 3 -12.17 11.17 18.32
N THR A 4 -11.92 11.73 17.13
CA THR A 4 -12.93 12.04 16.12
C THR A 4 -12.53 11.42 14.78
N VAL A 5 -13.51 10.84 14.08
CA VAL A 5 -13.34 10.24 12.75
C VAL A 5 -14.18 11.03 11.75
N THR A 6 -13.53 11.66 10.77
CA THR A 6 -14.21 12.45 9.73
C THR A 6 -14.02 11.77 8.37
N PRO A 7 -15.05 11.12 7.81
CA PRO A 7 -14.95 10.49 6.49
C PRO A 7 -14.64 11.51 5.40
N LEU A 8 -13.75 11.16 4.47
CA LEU A 8 -13.35 12.01 3.35
C LEU A 8 -14.16 11.74 2.08
N SER A 9 -14.55 10.48 1.86
CA SER A 9 -15.38 10.07 0.73
C SER A 9 -16.24 8.85 1.07
N PRO A 10 -17.24 8.51 0.23
CA PRO A 10 -18.03 7.30 0.40
C PRO A 10 -17.22 6.00 0.23
N ALA A 11 -16.26 5.96 -0.69
CA ALA A 11 -15.53 4.72 -1.02
C ALA A 11 -14.47 4.35 0.03
N LEU A 12 -13.68 5.35 0.45
CA LEU A 12 -12.62 5.20 1.44
C LEU A 12 -12.15 6.57 1.99
N GLY A 13 -11.27 6.52 2.97
CA GLY A 13 -10.61 7.69 3.54
C GLY A 13 -11.35 8.26 4.73
N ALA A 14 -10.62 8.47 5.83
CA ALA A 14 -11.07 9.28 6.95
C ALA A 14 -9.89 10.07 7.54
N GLN A 15 -10.16 11.28 8.01
CA GLN A 15 -9.23 12.03 8.85
C GLN A 15 -9.53 11.76 10.33
N ILE A 16 -8.49 11.45 11.09
CA ILE A 16 -8.54 11.22 12.54
C ILE A 16 -7.95 12.44 13.25
N SER A 17 -8.63 12.90 14.30
CA SER A 17 -8.17 14.00 15.16
C SER A 17 -8.53 13.75 16.63
N GLY A 18 -7.97 14.55 17.53
CA GLY A 18 -8.27 14.44 18.97
C GLY A 18 -7.52 13.33 19.70
N VAL A 19 -6.45 12.79 19.09
CA VAL A 19 -5.52 11.80 19.65
C VAL A 19 -4.08 12.26 19.38
N ASP A 20 -3.17 12.00 20.32
CA ASP A 20 -1.74 12.27 20.21
C ASP A 20 -0.99 10.94 20.02
N ILE A 21 -0.60 10.63 18.78
CA ILE A 21 0.10 9.37 18.46
C ILE A 21 1.60 9.44 18.73
N SER A 22 2.12 10.59 19.20
CA SER A 22 3.50 10.70 19.67
C SER A 22 3.69 10.00 21.02
N ARG A 23 2.61 9.65 21.72
CA ARG A 23 2.58 8.95 23.01
C ARG A 23 1.98 7.55 22.87
N ASP A 24 1.88 6.83 23.98
CA ASP A 24 1.10 5.60 24.01
C ASP A 24 -0.39 5.93 24.01
N ILE A 25 -1.09 5.45 22.99
CA ILE A 25 -2.55 5.52 22.89
C ILE A 25 -3.20 4.50 23.81
N THR A 26 -4.41 4.80 24.32
CA THR A 26 -5.16 3.85 25.15
C THR A 26 -5.65 2.65 24.34
N ALA A 27 -6.20 1.64 25.02
CA ALA A 27 -6.81 0.50 24.33
C ALA A 27 -8.04 0.94 23.52
N GLU A 28 -8.86 1.83 24.07
CA GLU A 28 -10.06 2.36 23.43
C GLU A 28 -9.71 3.20 22.19
N GLU A 29 -8.67 4.02 22.26
CA GLU A 29 -8.17 4.78 21.10
C GLU A 29 -7.65 3.84 20.01
N ARG A 30 -6.86 2.83 20.40
CA ARG A 30 -6.36 1.81 19.46
C ARG A 30 -7.51 1.10 18.74
N ASP A 31 -8.50 0.64 19.49
CA ASP A 31 -9.63 -0.10 18.91
C ASP A 31 -10.51 0.81 18.04
N ALA A 32 -10.70 2.07 18.42
CA ALA A 32 -11.38 3.06 17.57
C ALA A 32 -10.63 3.28 16.24
N ILE A 33 -9.30 3.36 16.27
CA ILE A 33 -8.47 3.50 15.06
C ILE A 33 -8.53 2.22 14.20
N GLU A 34 -8.46 1.03 14.81
CA GLU A 34 -8.60 -0.25 14.09
C GLU A 34 -9.97 -0.33 13.40
N GLN A 35 -11.07 -0.03 14.10
CA GLN A 35 -12.40 -0.03 13.50
C GLN A 35 -12.54 1.02 12.40
N ALA A 36 -11.91 2.20 12.57
CA ALA A 36 -11.86 3.20 11.52
C ALA A 36 -11.09 2.69 10.30
N LEU A 37 -9.99 1.95 10.48
CA LEU A 37 -9.22 1.35 9.39
C LEU A 37 -10.03 0.30 8.65
N LEU A 38 -10.68 -0.63 9.35
CA LEU A 38 -11.52 -1.68 8.73
C LEU A 38 -12.67 -1.09 7.90
N LYS A 39 -13.19 0.07 8.31
CA LYS A 39 -14.29 0.78 7.62
C LYS A 39 -13.79 1.65 6.47
N HIS A 40 -12.84 2.53 6.75
CA HIS A 40 -12.41 3.61 5.86
C HIS A 40 -11.15 3.27 5.06
N GLN A 41 -10.47 2.17 5.37
CA GLN A 41 -9.36 1.54 4.64
C GLN A 41 -8.06 2.37 4.57
N VAL A 42 -8.15 3.69 4.60
CA VAL A 42 -7.02 4.62 4.76
C VAL A 42 -7.40 5.75 5.70
N LEU A 43 -6.51 6.01 6.65
CA LEU A 43 -6.66 7.01 7.69
C LEU A 43 -5.55 8.05 7.59
N PHE A 44 -5.89 9.31 7.87
CA PHE A 44 -4.96 10.42 7.87
C PHE A 44 -5.01 11.18 9.18
N PHE A 45 -3.85 11.54 9.71
CA PHE A 45 -3.70 12.35 10.90
C PHE A 45 -2.88 13.59 10.50
N ARG A 46 -3.44 14.77 10.72
CA ARG A 46 -2.75 16.05 10.50
C ARG A 46 -2.06 16.47 11.79
N ASP A 47 -0.98 17.24 11.66
CA ASP A 47 -0.26 17.85 12.79
C ASP A 47 0.21 16.83 13.84
N GLN A 48 0.76 15.70 13.40
CA GLN A 48 1.31 14.63 14.25
C GLN A 48 2.84 14.51 14.11
N PRO A 49 3.61 15.42 14.73
CA PRO A 49 5.07 15.33 14.72
C PRO A 49 5.51 14.13 15.57
N ILE A 50 6.01 13.08 14.89
CA ILE A 50 6.51 11.87 15.53
C ILE A 50 7.95 11.56 15.11
N ASN A 51 8.75 11.03 16.03
CA ASN A 51 10.06 10.48 15.72
C ASN A 51 9.95 8.99 15.30
N PRO A 52 11.02 8.34 14.81
CA PRO A 52 11.00 6.94 14.39
C PRO A 52 10.54 5.96 15.48
N GLU A 53 11.02 6.12 16.71
CA GLU A 53 10.64 5.26 17.84
C GLU A 53 9.13 5.33 18.12
N GLN A 54 8.58 6.54 18.15
CA GLN A 54 7.15 6.77 18.35
C GLN A 54 6.32 6.20 17.19
N GLN A 55 6.79 6.36 15.94
CA GLN A 55 6.14 5.78 14.77
C GLN A 55 6.11 4.25 14.81
N ALA A 56 7.23 3.62 15.16
CA ALA A 56 7.30 2.16 15.31
C ALA A 56 6.38 1.69 16.44
N ARG A 57 6.41 2.37 17.59
CA ARG A 57 5.55 2.04 18.74
C ARG A 57 4.06 2.13 18.39
N PHE A 58 3.65 3.18 17.67
CA PHE A 58 2.28 3.33 17.19
C PHE A 58 1.89 2.21 16.21
N ALA A 59 2.71 1.96 15.19
CA ALA A 59 2.43 0.92 14.19
C ALA A 59 2.36 -0.49 14.81
N ALA A 60 3.21 -0.78 15.80
CA ALA A 60 3.24 -2.05 16.51
C ALA A 60 1.95 -2.35 17.30
N ARG A 61 1.08 -1.36 17.52
CA ARG A 61 -0.26 -1.56 18.11
C ARG A 61 -1.24 -2.27 17.17
N PHE A 62 -0.90 -2.39 15.89
CA PHE A 62 -1.77 -2.93 14.84
C PHE A 62 -1.22 -4.21 14.19
N GLY A 63 -0.06 -4.69 14.64
CA GLY A 63 0.55 -5.95 14.20
C GLY A 63 2.08 -5.91 14.31
N ASP A 64 2.72 -7.04 14.02
CA ASP A 64 4.18 -7.14 14.03
C ASP A 64 4.80 -6.32 12.90
N LEU A 65 5.96 -5.71 13.17
CA LEU A 65 6.62 -4.85 12.19
C LEU A 65 7.68 -5.58 11.37
N HIS A 66 7.72 -5.29 10.08
CA HIS A 66 8.76 -5.75 9.19
C HIS A 66 10.03 -4.89 9.31
N ILE A 67 11.19 -5.54 9.37
CA ILE A 67 12.50 -4.87 9.24
C ILE A 67 12.98 -5.07 7.81
N HIS A 68 13.05 -3.97 7.05
CA HIS A 68 13.40 -4.06 5.64
C HIS A 68 14.90 -4.37 5.45
N PRO A 69 15.28 -5.41 4.68
CA PRO A 69 16.68 -5.83 4.57
C PRO A 69 17.55 -4.98 3.62
N ILE A 70 16.94 -4.25 2.68
CA ILE A 70 17.66 -3.56 1.58
C ILE A 70 17.66 -2.02 1.71
N TYR A 71 16.49 -1.38 1.81
CA TYR A 71 16.38 0.08 1.89
C TYR A 71 16.97 0.67 3.19
N PRO A 72 17.45 1.93 3.15
CA PRO A 72 18.00 2.61 4.32
C PRO A 72 16.96 2.74 5.43
N ASN A 73 17.37 2.40 6.65
CA ASN A 73 16.56 2.49 7.85
C ASN A 73 17.16 3.48 8.85
N VAL A 74 16.39 3.80 9.88
CA VAL A 74 16.90 4.53 11.04
C VAL A 74 17.70 3.56 11.91
N PRO A 75 19.01 3.80 12.18
CA PRO A 75 19.86 2.83 12.91
C PRO A 75 19.30 2.42 14.27
N GLU A 76 18.74 3.37 15.02
CA GLU A 76 18.17 3.15 16.35
C GLU A 76 16.75 2.56 16.29
N THR A 77 16.10 2.58 15.13
CA THR A 77 14.73 2.06 14.95
C THR A 77 14.60 1.42 13.56
N PRO A 78 15.19 0.22 13.35
CA PRO A 78 15.33 -0.39 12.03
C PRO A 78 14.00 -0.81 11.39
N GLN A 79 12.91 -0.84 12.16
CA GLN A 79 11.54 -1.01 11.67
C GLN A 79 11.04 0.19 10.85
N VAL A 80 11.71 1.34 10.95
CA VAL A 80 11.35 2.57 10.23
C VAL A 80 12.29 2.78 9.05
N LEU A 81 11.70 2.74 7.87
CA LEU A 81 12.36 3.00 6.61
C LEU A 81 12.42 4.49 6.30
N VAL A 82 13.54 4.96 5.75
CA VAL A 82 13.70 6.33 5.28
C VAL A 82 13.55 6.36 3.76
N LEU A 83 12.51 7.02 3.27
CA LEU A 83 12.25 7.27 1.85
C LEU A 83 12.66 8.72 1.54
N ASP A 84 13.89 8.92 1.10
CA ASP A 84 14.45 10.22 0.77
C ASP A 84 14.80 10.28 -0.72
N THR A 85 14.19 11.21 -1.46
CA THR A 85 14.45 11.35 -2.90
C THR A 85 15.87 11.83 -3.22
N ALA A 86 16.64 12.31 -2.24
CA ALA A 86 18.07 12.61 -2.42
C ALA A 86 18.92 11.34 -2.47
N VAL A 87 18.42 10.21 -1.94
CA VAL A 87 19.15 8.94 -1.83
C VAL A 87 18.53 7.86 -2.72
N THR A 88 17.21 7.88 -2.87
CA THR A 88 16.43 6.84 -3.54
C THR A 88 15.59 7.45 -4.66
N ASP A 89 15.74 6.90 -5.86
CA ASP A 89 14.84 7.23 -6.96
C ASP A 89 13.46 6.55 -6.71
N VAL A 90 12.39 7.32 -6.86
CA VAL A 90 11.02 6.92 -6.54
C VAL A 90 10.13 6.81 -7.77
N ARG A 91 10.72 6.84 -8.98
CA ARG A 91 10.00 6.74 -10.27
C ARG A 91 8.97 5.60 -10.30
N ASP A 92 9.29 4.50 -9.65
CA ASP A 92 8.49 3.28 -9.73
C ASP A 92 7.28 3.27 -8.80
N ASN A 93 7.11 4.30 -7.98
CA ASN A 93 5.91 4.47 -7.16
C ASN A 93 4.78 5.20 -7.93
N ALA A 94 5.07 5.73 -9.13
CA ALA A 94 4.10 6.36 -10.03
C ALA A 94 3.38 5.32 -10.92
N VAL A 95 2.99 4.20 -10.30
CA VAL A 95 2.14 3.14 -10.87
C VAL A 95 1.17 2.69 -9.79
N TRP A 96 -0.05 2.31 -10.17
CA TRP A 96 -1.01 1.79 -9.20
C TRP A 96 -0.57 0.42 -8.69
N HIS A 97 -0.37 0.31 -7.39
CA HIS A 97 0.10 -0.93 -6.78
C HIS A 97 -0.45 -1.15 -5.37
N THR A 98 -0.44 -2.42 -4.98
CA THR A 98 -0.55 -2.87 -3.59
C THR A 98 0.83 -3.39 -3.19
N ASP A 99 1.32 -3.01 -2.01
CA ASP A 99 2.68 -3.30 -1.59
C ASP A 99 2.94 -4.81 -1.56
N VAL A 100 4.06 -5.21 -2.19
CA VAL A 100 4.70 -6.53 -2.09
C VAL A 100 3.76 -7.74 -2.27
N THR A 101 2.77 -7.61 -3.16
CA THR A 101 1.83 -8.71 -3.46
C THR A 101 2.49 -9.93 -4.12
N PHE A 102 3.74 -9.82 -4.58
CA PHE A 102 4.55 -10.96 -5.01
C PHE A 102 5.10 -11.81 -3.85
N LEU A 103 4.84 -11.45 -2.58
CA LEU A 103 5.15 -12.27 -1.41
C LEU A 103 3.98 -13.17 -1.02
N PRO A 104 4.23 -14.33 -0.37
CA PRO A 104 3.17 -15.22 0.11
C PRO A 104 2.27 -14.55 1.16
N THR A 105 2.85 -13.67 1.97
CA THR A 105 2.17 -12.90 3.02
C THR A 105 2.44 -11.41 2.79
N PRO A 106 1.72 -10.76 1.87
CA PRO A 106 1.88 -9.33 1.61
C PRO A 106 1.64 -8.51 2.88
N ALA A 107 2.16 -7.28 2.93
CA ALA A 107 1.98 -6.42 4.10
C ALA A 107 0.50 -6.24 4.45
N LEU A 108 0.17 -6.22 5.74
CA LEU A 108 -1.16 -5.85 6.24
C LEU A 108 -1.47 -4.41 5.90
N GLY A 109 -0.49 -3.54 6.11
CA GLY A 109 -0.62 -2.10 5.98
C GLY A 109 0.68 -1.43 6.33
N ALA A 110 0.69 -0.10 6.28
CA ALA A 110 1.83 0.66 6.70
C ALA A 110 1.43 2.02 7.28
N VAL A 111 2.30 2.54 8.14
CA VAL A 111 2.21 3.88 8.71
C VAL A 111 3.30 4.72 8.08
N LEU A 112 2.91 5.78 7.37
CA LEU A 112 3.81 6.69 6.66
C LEU A 112 3.73 8.08 7.28
N SER A 113 4.89 8.67 7.60
CA SER A 113 4.98 9.99 8.19
C SER A 113 5.74 10.95 7.27
N ALA A 114 5.15 12.10 6.97
CA ALA A 114 5.75 13.14 6.14
C ALA A 114 6.73 13.99 6.95
N LYS A 115 8.01 14.00 6.54
CA LYS A 115 9.09 14.68 7.27
C LYS A 115 9.52 15.99 6.62
N GLN A 116 9.72 15.94 5.31
CA GLN A 116 10.11 17.10 4.51
C GLN A 116 9.39 17.02 3.18
N LEU A 117 8.73 18.10 2.77
CA LEU A 117 7.95 18.12 1.54
C LEU A 117 8.40 19.24 0.57
N PRO A 118 8.19 19.06 -0.74
CA PRO A 118 8.17 20.17 -1.69
C PRO A 118 7.09 21.20 -1.32
N ALA A 119 7.17 22.40 -1.89
CA ALA A 119 6.15 23.44 -1.66
C ALA A 119 4.73 22.99 -2.10
N TYR A 120 4.64 22.19 -3.15
CA TYR A 120 3.44 21.51 -3.63
C TYR A 120 3.84 20.33 -4.53
N GLY A 121 2.86 19.49 -4.91
CA GLY A 121 3.10 18.25 -5.64
C GLY A 121 3.44 17.08 -4.71
N GLY A 122 3.56 15.88 -5.28
CA GLY A 122 3.82 14.65 -4.51
C GLY A 122 2.61 14.14 -3.75
N ASP A 123 1.40 14.44 -4.23
CA ASP A 123 0.15 13.89 -3.72
C ASP A 123 0.18 12.35 -3.78
N THR A 124 -0.61 11.70 -2.94
CA THR A 124 -0.77 10.23 -2.98
C THR A 124 -2.24 9.88 -3.08
N LEU A 125 -2.56 8.99 -4.00
CA LEU A 125 -3.90 8.48 -4.20
C LEU A 125 -4.01 7.09 -3.57
N TRP A 126 -5.21 6.76 -3.09
CA TRP A 126 -5.59 5.40 -2.71
C TRP A 126 -6.88 5.03 -3.41
N ALA A 127 -7.00 3.76 -3.79
CA ALA A 127 -8.20 3.18 -4.38
C ALA A 127 -8.70 1.99 -3.56
N SER A 128 -10.02 1.91 -3.38
CA SER A 128 -10.70 0.84 -2.64
C SER A 128 -10.97 -0.36 -3.55
N GLY A 129 -10.31 -1.47 -3.29
CA GLY A 129 -10.61 -2.75 -3.94
C GLY A 129 -12.00 -3.27 -3.56
N ILE A 130 -12.51 -2.90 -2.38
CA ILE A 130 -13.85 -3.27 -1.93
C ILE A 130 -14.92 -2.54 -2.75
N ALA A 131 -14.84 -1.21 -2.82
CA ALA A 131 -15.80 -0.41 -3.60
C ALA A 131 -15.74 -0.78 -5.09
N ALA A 132 -14.53 -1.02 -5.62
CA ALA A 132 -14.34 -1.47 -6.99
C ALA A 132 -15.00 -2.83 -7.25
N PHE A 133 -14.87 -3.80 -6.33
CA PHE A 133 -15.53 -5.11 -6.44
C PHE A 133 -17.05 -5.00 -6.39
N GLU A 134 -17.59 -4.27 -5.41
CA GLU A 134 -19.03 -4.06 -5.23
C GLU A 134 -19.67 -3.41 -6.47
N ALA A 135 -18.94 -2.52 -7.16
CA ALA A 135 -19.40 -1.81 -8.34
C ALA A 135 -19.35 -2.60 -9.67
N LEU A 136 -18.73 -3.78 -9.70
CA LEU A 136 -18.77 -4.66 -10.88
C LEU A 136 -20.18 -5.19 -11.11
N SER A 137 -20.57 -5.45 -12.36
CA SER A 137 -21.83 -6.15 -12.65
C SER A 137 -21.84 -7.55 -12.05
N ALA A 138 -23.01 -8.07 -11.65
CA ALA A 138 -23.13 -9.39 -11.03
C ALA A 138 -22.44 -10.53 -11.80
N PRO A 139 -22.58 -10.65 -13.14
CA PRO A 139 -21.90 -11.72 -13.90
C PRO A 139 -20.38 -11.66 -13.80
N LEU A 140 -19.78 -10.45 -13.77
CA LEU A 140 -18.34 -10.30 -13.59
C LEU A 140 -17.91 -10.65 -12.17
N ARG A 141 -18.70 -10.27 -11.15
CA ARG A 141 -18.38 -10.64 -9.77
C ARG A 141 -18.38 -12.16 -9.60
N GLU A 142 -19.40 -12.84 -10.11
CA GLU A 142 -19.52 -14.30 -10.07
C GLU A 142 -18.38 -14.99 -10.84
N MET A 143 -17.99 -14.45 -12.01
CA MET A 143 -16.89 -15.01 -12.79
C MET A 143 -15.53 -14.87 -12.08
N LEU A 144 -15.27 -13.74 -11.42
CA LEU A 144 -13.96 -13.42 -10.82
C LEU A 144 -13.77 -14.04 -9.43
N ASP A 145 -14.87 -14.24 -8.70
CA ASP A 145 -14.87 -14.77 -7.33
C ASP A 145 -14.53 -16.26 -7.33
N GLY A 146 -13.30 -16.57 -6.94
CA GLY A 146 -12.72 -17.92 -6.98
C GLY A 146 -11.58 -18.09 -7.99
N LEU A 147 -11.32 -17.09 -8.85
CA LEU A 147 -10.15 -17.10 -9.71
C LEU A 147 -8.88 -16.71 -8.95
N THR A 148 -7.73 -17.09 -9.50
CA THR A 148 -6.41 -16.73 -8.97
C THR A 148 -5.61 -15.93 -9.99
N ALA A 149 -4.71 -15.08 -9.51
CA ALA A 149 -3.80 -14.34 -10.37
C ALA A 149 -2.36 -14.49 -9.91
N THR A 150 -1.45 -14.59 -10.88
CA THR A 150 0.00 -14.58 -10.66
C THR A 150 0.48 -13.16 -10.37
N HIS A 151 1.28 -13.02 -9.31
CA HIS A 151 2.01 -11.81 -8.93
C HIS A 151 3.50 -12.03 -9.09
N ASP A 152 4.17 -11.10 -9.76
CA ASP A 152 5.59 -11.17 -10.07
C ASP A 152 6.25 -9.80 -9.86
N PHE A 153 7.30 -9.76 -9.04
CA PHE A 153 8.06 -8.54 -8.79
C PHE A 153 8.76 -8.02 -10.05
N THR A 154 9.11 -8.89 -11.00
CA THR A 154 9.81 -8.49 -12.23
C THR A 154 9.00 -7.53 -13.10
N LYS A 155 7.67 -7.48 -12.93
CA LYS A 155 6.78 -6.52 -13.61
C LYS A 155 7.09 -5.07 -13.22
N SER A 156 7.31 -4.79 -11.93
CA SER A 156 7.71 -3.47 -11.44
C SER A 156 9.23 -3.28 -11.36
N PHE A 157 9.97 -4.38 -11.26
CA PHE A 157 11.42 -4.39 -11.05
C PHE A 157 12.12 -5.22 -12.14
N PRO A 158 12.03 -4.80 -13.42
CA PRO A 158 12.65 -5.52 -14.53
C PRO A 158 14.18 -5.41 -14.44
N LEU A 159 14.91 -6.27 -15.15
CA LEU A 159 16.38 -6.35 -15.08
C LEU A 159 17.02 -4.98 -15.39
N GLU A 160 16.47 -4.26 -16.37
CA GLU A 160 16.94 -2.95 -16.83
C GLU A 160 16.95 -1.90 -15.71
N ARG A 161 16.18 -2.11 -14.63
CA ARG A 161 16.14 -1.23 -13.47
C ARG A 161 17.30 -1.45 -12.50
N PHE A 162 17.85 -2.67 -12.41
CA PHE A 162 18.93 -2.98 -11.47
C PHE A 162 20.29 -2.49 -11.96
N GLY A 163 20.45 -2.35 -13.28
CA GLY A 163 21.71 -2.00 -13.93
C GLY A 163 22.11 -3.08 -14.95
N THR A 164 23.20 -2.81 -15.67
CA THR A 164 23.71 -3.68 -16.74
C THR A 164 25.01 -4.38 -16.36
N THR A 165 25.46 -4.27 -15.11
CA THR A 165 26.70 -4.92 -14.67
C THR A 165 26.47 -6.41 -14.40
N PRO A 166 27.51 -7.26 -14.51
CA PRO A 166 27.39 -8.67 -14.15
C PRO A 166 26.96 -8.90 -12.69
N GLU A 167 27.37 -8.00 -11.79
CA GLU A 167 26.99 -8.04 -10.37
C GLU A 167 25.50 -7.73 -10.16
N ASP A 168 24.98 -6.74 -10.89
CA ASP A 168 23.55 -6.39 -10.87
C ASP A 168 22.69 -7.53 -11.44
N LEU A 169 23.16 -8.17 -12.53
CA LEU A 169 22.49 -9.34 -13.10
C LEU A 169 22.44 -10.51 -12.11
N ALA A 170 23.58 -10.85 -11.48
CA ALA A 170 23.63 -11.92 -10.48
C ALA A 170 22.74 -11.61 -9.27
N ARG A 171 22.71 -10.34 -8.81
CA ARG A 171 21.83 -9.89 -7.73
C ARG A 171 20.36 -10.02 -8.12
N TRP A 172 19.98 -9.58 -9.32
CA TRP A 172 18.62 -9.67 -9.82
C TRP A 172 18.16 -11.13 -9.97
N GLU A 173 19.00 -12.01 -10.53
CA GLU A 173 18.70 -13.43 -10.65
C GLU A 173 18.54 -14.11 -9.28
N ALA A 174 19.34 -13.73 -8.28
CA ALA A 174 19.19 -14.20 -6.91
C ALA A 174 17.87 -13.72 -6.29
N THR A 175 17.51 -12.45 -6.48
CA THR A 175 16.20 -11.90 -6.04
C THR A 175 15.05 -12.65 -6.69
N ARG A 176 15.13 -12.92 -8.00
CA ARG A 176 14.09 -13.67 -8.74
C ARG A 176 13.93 -15.10 -8.25
N ARG A 177 15.03 -15.77 -7.90
CA ARG A 177 15.02 -17.13 -7.36
C ARG A 177 14.41 -17.19 -5.96
N ASN A 178 14.65 -16.17 -5.15
CA ASN A 178 14.12 -16.07 -3.79
C ASN A 178 12.66 -15.57 -3.75
N ASN A 179 12.19 -14.92 -4.81
CA ASN A 179 10.82 -14.41 -4.95
C ASN A 179 10.24 -14.89 -6.29
N PRO A 180 10.04 -16.22 -6.47
CA PRO A 180 9.43 -16.73 -7.68
C PRO A 180 7.98 -16.24 -7.81
N PRO A 181 7.42 -16.16 -9.03
CA PRO A 181 6.01 -15.84 -9.22
C PRO A 181 5.12 -16.77 -8.41
N LEU A 182 4.09 -16.20 -7.78
CA LEU A 182 3.13 -16.93 -6.95
C LEU A 182 1.73 -16.40 -7.17
N SER A 183 0.73 -17.13 -6.68
CA SER A 183 -0.67 -16.83 -6.93
C SER A 183 -1.41 -16.36 -5.68
N HIS A 184 -2.29 -15.39 -5.88
CA HIS A 184 -3.27 -14.91 -4.89
C HIS A 184 -4.68 -14.93 -5.48
N PRO A 185 -5.75 -14.92 -4.67
CA PRO A 185 -7.12 -14.79 -5.17
C PRO A 185 -7.33 -13.45 -5.87
N VAL A 186 -8.03 -13.45 -7.01
CA VAL A 186 -8.43 -12.22 -7.72
C VAL A 186 -9.40 -11.40 -6.87
N VAL A 187 -10.28 -12.08 -6.15
CA VAL A 187 -11.20 -11.51 -5.16
C VAL A 187 -10.80 -12.00 -3.78
N ARG A 188 -10.17 -11.13 -3.00
CA ARG A 188 -9.73 -11.43 -1.64
C ARG A 188 -10.86 -11.21 -0.64
N THR A 189 -10.98 -12.09 0.34
CA THR A 189 -11.76 -11.85 1.56
C THR A 189 -10.87 -11.21 2.61
N HIS A 190 -11.26 -10.04 3.12
CA HIS A 190 -10.50 -9.38 4.17
C HIS A 190 -10.54 -10.22 5.46
N PRO A 191 -9.39 -10.58 6.08
CA PRO A 191 -9.33 -11.58 7.15
C PRO A 191 -10.07 -11.17 8.44
N VAL A 192 -10.19 -9.88 8.71
CA VAL A 192 -10.91 -9.35 9.88
C VAL A 192 -12.37 -8.95 9.57
N SER A 193 -12.59 -8.08 8.58
CA SER A 193 -13.92 -7.54 8.28
C SER A 193 -14.82 -8.46 7.44
N GLY A 194 -14.27 -9.50 6.80
CA GLY A 194 -15.00 -10.41 5.91
C GLY A 194 -15.46 -9.78 4.59
N ARG A 195 -15.11 -8.52 4.33
CA ARG A 195 -15.48 -7.82 3.09
C ARG A 195 -14.65 -8.33 1.91
N LYS A 196 -15.27 -8.47 0.74
CA LYS A 196 -14.60 -8.88 -0.49
C LYS A 196 -14.02 -7.68 -1.23
N ALA A 197 -12.82 -7.84 -1.80
CA ALA A 197 -12.11 -6.80 -2.54
C ALA A 197 -11.44 -7.37 -3.79
N LEU A 198 -11.36 -6.58 -4.87
CA LEU A 198 -10.44 -6.87 -5.97
C LEU A 198 -9.00 -6.78 -5.45
N PHE A 199 -8.19 -7.82 -5.72
CA PHE A 199 -6.81 -7.94 -5.25
C PHE A 199 -5.81 -8.13 -6.40
N VAL A 200 -6.12 -7.55 -7.55
CA VAL A 200 -5.21 -7.44 -8.70
C VAL A 200 -4.73 -6.00 -8.84
N ASN A 201 -3.44 -5.79 -9.13
CA ASN A 201 -2.86 -4.46 -9.28
C ASN A 201 -1.89 -4.39 -10.47
N GLU A 202 -1.78 -3.22 -11.08
CA GLU A 202 -0.97 -3.03 -12.28
C GLU A 202 0.52 -3.22 -11.98
N GLY A 203 0.99 -2.86 -10.79
CA GLY A 203 2.39 -3.02 -10.41
C GLY A 203 2.91 -4.47 -10.44
N PHE A 204 2.11 -5.46 -10.02
CA PHE A 204 2.62 -6.83 -9.81
C PHE A 204 1.83 -7.94 -10.48
N THR A 205 0.53 -7.75 -10.76
CA THR A 205 -0.30 -8.83 -11.31
C THR A 205 -0.02 -9.03 -12.80
N THR A 206 0.37 -10.23 -13.22
CA THR A 206 0.76 -10.54 -14.61
C THR A 206 -0.25 -11.40 -15.36
N ARG A 207 -0.99 -12.27 -14.69
CA ARG A 207 -1.88 -13.26 -15.33
C ARG A 207 -3.01 -13.69 -14.41
N ILE A 208 -4.24 -13.79 -14.91
CA ILE A 208 -5.33 -14.57 -14.30
C ILE A 208 -5.16 -16.02 -14.77
N ASN A 209 -4.98 -16.92 -13.82
CA ASN A 209 -4.40 -18.24 -14.09
C ASN A 209 -5.37 -19.18 -14.83
N GLU A 210 -6.65 -19.08 -14.52
CA GLU A 210 -7.70 -19.95 -15.07
C GLU A 210 -8.19 -19.53 -16.47
N LEU A 211 -7.78 -18.36 -16.94
CA LEU A 211 -8.12 -17.82 -18.26
C LEU A 211 -6.97 -18.05 -19.24
N SER A 212 -7.23 -18.05 -20.55
CA SER A 212 -6.16 -17.99 -21.56
C SER A 212 -5.37 -16.67 -21.46
N GLU A 213 -4.20 -16.59 -22.08
CA GLU A 213 -3.37 -15.37 -22.08
C GLU A 213 -4.13 -14.15 -22.64
N LEU A 214 -4.85 -14.34 -23.75
CA LEU A 214 -5.60 -13.27 -24.40
C LEU A 214 -6.80 -12.80 -23.56
N GLU A 215 -7.51 -13.75 -22.94
CA GLU A 215 -8.62 -13.43 -22.04
C GLU A 215 -8.12 -12.72 -20.78
N SER A 216 -7.03 -13.20 -20.19
CA SER A 216 -6.40 -12.57 -19.03
C SER A 216 -5.94 -11.15 -19.34
N ASP A 217 -5.28 -10.90 -20.47
CA ASP A 217 -4.83 -9.56 -20.85
C ASP A 217 -6.02 -8.59 -20.94
N ALA A 218 -7.07 -9.00 -21.65
CA ALA A 218 -8.27 -8.19 -21.78
C ALA A 218 -8.93 -7.89 -20.42
N LEU A 219 -9.06 -8.92 -19.56
CA LEU A 219 -9.67 -8.77 -18.25
C LEU A 219 -8.83 -7.96 -17.28
N LEU A 220 -7.52 -8.16 -17.22
CA LEU A 220 -6.64 -7.37 -16.35
C LEU A 220 -6.64 -5.89 -16.76
N ARG A 221 -6.58 -5.58 -18.07
CA ARG A 221 -6.69 -4.18 -18.54
C ARG A 221 -8.02 -3.54 -18.12
N LEU A 222 -9.14 -4.27 -18.22
CA LEU A 222 -10.43 -3.82 -17.71
C LEU A 222 -10.39 -3.55 -16.20
N LEU A 223 -9.87 -4.51 -15.42
CA LEU A 223 -9.87 -4.42 -13.96
C LEU A 223 -8.95 -3.31 -13.44
N PHE A 224 -7.78 -3.11 -14.05
CA PHE A 224 -6.88 -2.00 -13.68
C PHE A 224 -7.53 -0.65 -13.96
N ALA A 225 -8.15 -0.48 -15.13
CA ALA A 225 -8.87 0.76 -15.46
C ALA A 225 -10.08 0.97 -14.54
N HIS A 226 -10.85 -0.08 -14.26
CA HIS A 226 -12.03 0.00 -13.41
C HIS A 226 -11.66 0.34 -11.96
N ALA A 227 -10.72 -0.40 -11.36
CA ALA A 227 -10.37 -0.24 -9.95
C ALA A 227 -9.75 1.12 -9.61
N THR A 228 -9.20 1.82 -10.60
CA THR A 228 -8.52 3.12 -10.44
C THR A 228 -9.39 4.32 -10.84
N ARG A 229 -10.68 4.08 -11.08
CA ARG A 229 -11.65 5.14 -11.37
C ARG A 229 -11.81 6.14 -10.20
N PRO A 230 -12.18 7.41 -10.49
CA PRO A 230 -12.43 8.42 -9.47
C PRO A 230 -13.46 8.01 -8.40
N GLU A 231 -14.48 7.24 -8.76
CA GLU A 231 -15.51 6.77 -7.85
C GLU A 231 -14.97 5.92 -6.69
N PHE A 232 -13.82 5.27 -6.89
CA PHE A 232 -13.24 4.33 -5.92
C PHE A 232 -11.97 4.87 -5.28
N SER A 233 -11.58 6.12 -5.57
CA SER A 233 -10.31 6.67 -5.13
C SER A 233 -10.43 8.01 -4.39
N ILE A 234 -9.43 8.28 -3.55
CA ILE A 234 -9.20 9.59 -2.93
C ILE A 234 -7.81 10.08 -3.30
N ARG A 235 -7.57 11.38 -3.13
CA ARG A 235 -6.28 12.02 -3.35
C ARG A 235 -5.91 12.83 -2.11
N TRP A 236 -4.79 12.50 -1.49
CA TRP A 236 -4.26 13.20 -0.33
C TRP A 236 -3.16 14.17 -0.73
N ARG A 237 -3.34 15.43 -0.35
CA ARG A 237 -2.30 16.45 -0.41
C ARG A 237 -1.59 16.53 0.92
N TRP A 238 -0.31 16.22 0.89
CA TRP A 238 0.51 16.14 2.09
C TRP A 238 0.80 17.51 2.69
N GLN A 239 0.90 17.55 4.02
CA GLN A 239 1.55 18.59 4.81
C GLN A 239 2.61 17.93 5.70
N GLU A 240 3.64 18.69 6.09
CA GLU A 240 4.65 18.16 7.00
C GLU A 240 3.99 17.75 8.33
N ASN A 241 4.46 16.66 8.91
CA ASN A 241 3.88 16.01 10.10
C ASN A 241 2.51 15.35 9.86
N ASP A 242 2.05 15.22 8.62
CA ASP A 242 0.99 14.27 8.32
C ASP A 242 1.45 12.84 8.61
N VAL A 243 0.52 12.02 9.07
CA VAL A 243 0.66 10.57 9.15
C VAL A 243 -0.48 9.91 8.38
N ALA A 244 -0.17 8.99 7.47
CA ALA A 244 -1.13 8.12 6.82
C ALA A 244 -1.00 6.70 7.35
N PHE A 245 -2.13 6.04 7.58
CA PHE A 245 -2.20 4.62 7.93
C PHE A 245 -3.23 3.94 7.04
N TRP A 246 -2.78 3.05 6.15
CA TRP A 246 -3.68 2.33 5.23
C TRP A 246 -3.63 0.83 5.40
N ASP A 247 -4.73 0.21 4.98
CA ASP A 247 -4.91 -1.22 4.89
C ASP A 247 -4.51 -1.70 3.48
N ASN A 248 -3.32 -2.27 3.39
CA ASN A 248 -2.76 -2.80 2.14
C ASN A 248 -3.48 -4.08 1.70
N ARG A 249 -4.31 -4.70 2.53
CA ARG A 249 -5.02 -5.94 2.18
C ARG A 249 -6.12 -5.69 1.15
N VAL A 250 -6.64 -4.47 1.05
CA VAL A 250 -7.83 -4.14 0.23
C VAL A 250 -7.71 -2.81 -0.51
N THR A 251 -6.54 -2.18 -0.50
CA THR A 251 -6.30 -0.93 -1.22
C THR A 251 -5.11 -1.02 -2.15
N GLN A 252 -5.15 -0.17 -3.18
CA GLN A 252 -3.99 0.18 -4.00
C GLN A 252 -3.67 1.65 -3.77
N HIS A 253 -2.44 2.05 -4.08
CA HIS A 253 -2.04 3.46 -4.02
C HIS A 253 -1.13 3.86 -5.17
N PHE A 254 -1.02 5.17 -5.37
CA PHE A 254 -0.25 5.80 -6.44
C PHE A 254 0.44 7.07 -5.91
N ALA A 255 1.76 7.15 -6.02
CA ALA A 255 2.51 8.35 -5.67
C ALA A 255 2.71 9.23 -6.91
N VAL A 256 2.14 10.44 -6.90
CA VAL A 256 2.26 11.36 -8.03
C VAL A 256 3.70 11.87 -8.13
N ASP A 257 4.28 11.79 -9.33
CA ASP A 257 5.66 12.15 -9.60
C ASP A 257 5.75 13.49 -10.38
N ASP A 258 5.22 14.55 -9.76
CA ASP A 258 5.08 15.91 -10.31
C ASP A 258 5.89 16.98 -9.57
N TYR A 259 6.84 16.58 -8.71
CA TYR A 259 7.58 17.48 -7.82
C TYR A 259 9.11 17.43 -7.99
N ARG A 260 9.64 16.65 -8.93
CA ARG A 260 11.09 16.59 -9.14
C ARG A 260 11.63 17.90 -9.72
N PRO A 261 12.86 18.31 -9.34
CA PRO A 261 13.82 17.61 -8.48
C PRO A 261 13.71 17.98 -6.99
N ASN A 262 12.59 18.56 -6.53
CA ASN A 262 12.45 18.97 -5.14
C ASN A 262 12.52 17.76 -4.19
N ARG A 263 13.22 17.94 -3.06
CA ARG A 263 13.43 16.88 -2.09
C ARG A 263 12.13 16.54 -1.35
N ARG A 264 11.84 15.25 -1.20
CA ARG A 264 10.73 14.71 -0.40
C ARG A 264 11.25 13.60 0.51
N VAL A 265 10.93 13.68 1.79
CA VAL A 265 11.35 12.72 2.82
C VAL A 265 10.13 12.20 3.57
N MET A 266 9.97 10.87 3.56
CA MET A 266 8.93 10.16 4.31
C MET A 266 9.57 9.05 5.14
N HIS A 267 9.00 8.78 6.31
CA HIS A 267 9.36 7.60 7.11
C HIS A 267 8.23 6.56 7.05
N ARG A 268 8.55 5.29 6.81
CA ARG A 268 7.55 4.21 6.69
C ARG A 268 7.81 3.08 7.68
N ALA A 269 6.79 2.71 8.47
CA ALA A 269 6.76 1.47 9.22
C ALA A 269 5.77 0.50 8.54
N THR A 270 6.20 -0.72 8.24
CA THR A 270 5.38 -1.72 7.54
C THR A 270 4.93 -2.80 8.52
N ILE A 271 3.64 -3.13 8.48
CA ILE A 271 3.02 -4.14 9.35
C ILE A 271 2.93 -5.45 8.55
N LEU A 272 3.44 -6.54 9.14
CA LEU A 272 3.39 -7.88 8.56
C LEU A 272 1.94 -8.33 8.38
N GLY A 273 1.65 -8.94 7.23
CA GLY A 273 0.34 -9.52 6.94
C GLY A 273 0.36 -11.03 6.94
N ASP A 274 -0.75 -11.58 6.46
CA ASP A 274 -1.06 -12.99 6.37
C ASP A 274 -1.26 -13.43 4.91
N ALA A 275 -1.44 -14.73 4.69
CA ALA A 275 -1.71 -15.28 3.37
C ALA A 275 -3.11 -14.84 2.89
N PRO A 276 -3.25 -14.21 1.72
CA PRO A 276 -4.55 -13.88 1.14
C PRO A 276 -5.38 -15.13 0.82
N PHE A 277 -6.71 -15.03 1.02
CA PHE A 277 -7.70 -16.08 0.71
C PHE A 277 -9.02 -15.48 0.22
#